data_AF-A0A7S1Z955-F1
#
_entry.id   AF-A0A7S1Z955-F1
#
_cell.length_a   1.000
_cell.length_b   1.000
_cell.length_c   1.000
_cell.angle_alpha   90.00
_cell.angle_beta   90.00
_cell.angle_gamma   90.00
#
_symmetry.space_group_name_H-M   'P 1'
#
loop_
_entity.id
_entity.type
_entity.pdbx_description
1 polymer ?
#
loop_
_entity_poly.entity_id
_entity_poly.type
_entity_poly.pdbx_seq_one_letter_code
_entity_poly.pdbx_strand_id
1 'polypeptide(L)'
;DAAGAAAAGGRSGANGEDGGGGERGTVVLHAILEAGASAPGGGGDADPLRDGAVRGRVDFMGAEPVAFPQEDTGTVSSEDAESCRKMLESLAPALDFVCPDAHLFEALDREVWTAEGTRCASVRDGERGSVVYAGDGGGPPTALPVATLRTPDGRPTNPTGAGNAYSAAFAACLGAGVSATEAACVATAVGAVVCEHEHLPPWSWGVLERVRLGAEEVGLKVEALSRQAAVA
;
A
#
# COMPACT_ATOMS: atom_id res chain seq x y z
N ASP A 1 -34.37 28.91 -12.60
CA ASP A 1 -34.32 27.71 -13.47
C ASP A 1 -32.88 27.22 -13.56
N ALA A 2 -32.48 26.01 -13.21
CA ALA A 2 -32.94 25.02 -12.24
C ALA A 2 -31.67 24.21 -11.93
N ALA A 3 -31.43 23.92 -10.66
CA ALA A 3 -30.29 23.14 -10.19
C ALA A 3 -30.40 21.68 -10.68
N GLY A 4 -29.29 21.11 -11.15
CA GLY A 4 -29.17 19.69 -11.48
C GLY A 4 -28.16 19.03 -10.55
N ALA A 5 -28.65 18.48 -9.44
CA ALA A 5 -27.88 17.64 -8.53
C ALA A 5 -27.60 16.28 -9.18
N ALA A 6 -26.32 15.88 -9.27
CA ALA A 6 -25.93 14.53 -9.66
C ALA A 6 -26.11 13.60 -8.45
N ALA A 7 -26.97 12.60 -8.62
CA ALA A 7 -27.32 11.62 -7.61
C ALA A 7 -26.19 10.60 -7.39
N ALA A 8 -25.83 10.39 -6.13
CA ALA A 8 -25.03 9.27 -5.68
C ALA A 8 -25.78 7.95 -5.96
N GLY A 9 -25.18 7.09 -6.80
CA GLY A 9 -25.69 5.77 -7.12
C GLY A 9 -25.52 4.81 -5.94
N GLY A 10 -26.54 4.72 -5.09
CA GLY A 10 -26.67 3.65 -4.11
C GLY A 10 -26.83 2.30 -4.80
N ARG A 11 -25.95 1.35 -4.48
CA ARG A 11 -26.12 -0.06 -4.85
C ARG A 11 -27.19 -0.68 -3.94
N SER A 12 -28.43 -0.78 -4.42
CA SER A 12 -29.49 -1.60 -3.79
C SER A 12 -29.56 -2.98 -4.45
N GLY A 13 -29.54 -4.03 -3.64
CA GLY A 13 -29.54 -5.43 -4.08
C GLY A 13 -30.91 -6.03 -4.42
N ALA A 14 -30.85 -7.23 -4.98
CA ALA A 14 -31.82 -8.34 -5.01
C ALA A 14 -31.19 -9.45 -5.88
N ASN A 15 -31.30 -10.76 -5.70
CA ASN A 15 -31.90 -11.67 -4.73
C ASN A 15 -31.25 -13.04 -5.00
N GLY A 16 -31.06 -13.86 -3.97
CA GLY A 16 -30.62 -15.24 -4.11
C GLY A 16 -30.45 -15.89 -2.75
N GLU A 17 -31.58 -16.29 -2.15
CA GLU A 17 -31.58 -17.20 -1.00
C GLU A 17 -31.17 -18.60 -1.50
N ASP A 18 -30.12 -19.16 -0.90
CA ASP A 18 -30.05 -20.59 -0.53
C ASP A 18 -28.72 -20.91 0.19
N GLY A 19 -28.83 -21.46 1.41
CA GLY A 19 -27.85 -22.39 1.97
C GLY A 19 -26.70 -21.81 2.79
N GLY A 20 -26.89 -21.69 4.11
CA GLY A 20 -25.81 -21.59 5.10
C GLY A 20 -25.00 -20.30 5.00
N GLY A 21 -25.50 -19.23 5.60
CA GLY A 21 -24.82 -17.94 5.70
C GLY A 21 -23.55 -18.02 6.54
N GLY A 22 -22.51 -18.69 6.03
CA GLY A 22 -21.15 -18.36 6.37
C GLY A 22 -20.91 -16.95 5.86
N GLU A 23 -20.50 -16.05 6.75
CA GLU A 23 -20.03 -14.72 6.35
C GLU A 23 -19.02 -14.91 5.21
N ARG A 24 -19.37 -14.41 4.02
CA ARG A 24 -18.44 -14.43 2.90
C ARG A 24 -17.23 -13.62 3.36
N GLY A 25 -16.09 -14.29 3.52
CA GLY A 25 -14.85 -13.63 3.94
C GLY A 25 -14.46 -12.54 2.94
N THR A 26 -13.84 -11.48 3.45
CA THR A 26 -13.28 -10.39 2.64
C THR A 26 -12.25 -10.94 1.66
N VAL A 27 -12.40 -10.58 0.37
CA VAL A 27 -11.44 -10.90 -0.68
C VAL A 27 -10.64 -9.65 -1.01
N VAL A 28 -9.35 -9.68 -0.70
CA VAL A 28 -8.40 -8.59 -1.01
C VAL A 28 -7.57 -8.99 -2.22
N LEU A 29 -7.46 -8.10 -3.20
CA LEU A 29 -6.53 -8.24 -4.32
C LEU A 29 -5.46 -7.15 -4.24
N HIS A 30 -4.21 -7.57 -4.16
CA HIS A 30 -3.06 -6.67 -4.24
C HIS A 30 -2.17 -7.11 -5.40
N ALA A 31 -1.78 -6.16 -6.25
CA ALA A 31 -0.85 -6.42 -7.35
C ALA A 31 0.38 -5.52 -7.25
N ILE A 32 1.54 -6.11 -7.55
CA ILE A 32 2.79 -5.38 -7.76
C ILE A 32 2.86 -5.14 -9.26
N LEU A 33 2.99 -3.88 -9.65
CA LEU A 33 2.90 -3.44 -11.02
C LEU A 33 4.29 -2.99 -11.47
N GLU A 34 4.95 -3.78 -12.31
CA GLU A 34 6.15 -3.33 -12.99
C GLU A 34 5.74 -2.26 -14.01
N ALA A 35 5.94 -0.99 -13.64
CA ALA A 35 5.27 0.14 -14.28
C ALA A 35 6.21 1.04 -15.10
N GLY A 36 7.51 0.74 -15.10
CA GLY A 36 8.50 1.37 -15.97
C GLY A 36 8.21 1.17 -17.46
N ALA A 37 8.72 2.08 -18.30
CA ALA A 37 8.50 2.07 -19.74
C ALA A 37 9.07 0.80 -20.42
N SER A 38 10.10 0.22 -19.82
CA SER A 38 10.71 -1.05 -20.25
C SER A 38 10.41 -2.21 -19.29
N ALA A 39 9.31 -2.14 -18.53
CA ALA A 39 8.93 -3.18 -17.59
C ALA A 39 8.82 -4.56 -18.26
N PRO A 40 9.47 -5.60 -17.70
CA PRO A 40 9.20 -6.98 -18.07
C PRO A 40 7.68 -7.27 -18.04
N GLY A 41 7.15 -7.91 -19.08
CA GLY A 41 5.72 -8.23 -19.14
C GLY A 41 4.79 -7.09 -19.61
N GLY A 42 5.32 -5.89 -19.92
CA GLY A 42 4.56 -4.83 -20.61
C GLY A 42 3.33 -4.33 -19.86
N GLY A 43 3.33 -4.41 -18.53
CA GLY A 43 2.21 -3.99 -17.69
C GLY A 43 1.05 -4.99 -17.59
N GLY A 44 1.29 -6.26 -17.94
CA GLY A 44 0.31 -7.35 -17.79
C GLY A 44 -0.09 -7.64 -16.33
N ASP A 45 0.75 -7.25 -15.35
CA ASP A 45 0.44 -7.39 -13.92
C ASP A 45 -0.82 -6.61 -13.49
N ALA A 46 -1.18 -5.58 -14.25
CA ALA A 46 -2.38 -4.79 -14.03
C ALA A 46 -3.66 -5.43 -14.60
N ASP A 47 -3.55 -6.48 -15.42
CA ASP A 47 -4.72 -7.06 -16.10
C ASP A 47 -5.78 -7.62 -15.15
N PRO A 48 -5.43 -8.34 -14.05
CA PRO A 48 -6.41 -8.73 -13.05
C PRO A 48 -7.13 -7.53 -12.42
N LEU A 49 -6.43 -6.40 -12.28
CA LEU A 49 -7.01 -5.16 -11.78
C LEU A 49 -7.88 -4.45 -12.82
N ARG A 50 -7.84 -4.81 -14.11
CA ARG A 50 -8.68 -4.25 -15.19
C ARG A 50 -9.91 -5.11 -15.47
N ASP A 51 -9.85 -6.38 -15.15
CA ASP A 51 -10.92 -7.35 -15.40
C ASP A 51 -12.16 -7.07 -14.52
N GLY A 52 -13.27 -6.71 -15.17
CA GLY A 52 -14.54 -6.42 -14.48
C GLY A 52 -15.12 -7.61 -13.70
N ALA A 53 -14.88 -8.84 -14.12
CA ALA A 53 -15.31 -10.04 -13.42
C ALA A 53 -14.47 -10.30 -12.16
N VAL A 54 -13.18 -9.99 -12.19
CA VAL A 54 -12.31 -10.00 -10.99
C VAL A 54 -12.72 -8.88 -10.04
N ARG A 55 -12.85 -7.64 -10.55
CA ARG A 55 -13.30 -6.47 -9.77
C ARG A 55 -14.64 -6.70 -9.06
N GLY A 56 -15.58 -7.38 -9.70
CA GLY A 56 -16.88 -7.72 -9.11
C GLY A 56 -16.83 -8.75 -7.97
N ARG A 57 -15.67 -9.37 -7.72
CA ARG A 57 -15.49 -10.43 -6.71
C ARG A 57 -14.58 -10.04 -5.55
N VAL A 58 -13.90 -8.91 -5.65
CA VAL A 58 -12.97 -8.39 -4.63
C VAL A 58 -13.64 -7.26 -3.86
N ASP A 59 -13.33 -7.19 -2.57
CA ASP A 59 -13.87 -6.18 -1.65
C ASP A 59 -12.90 -5.01 -1.45
N PHE A 60 -11.61 -5.25 -1.73
CA PHE A 60 -10.54 -4.27 -1.62
C PHE A 60 -9.48 -4.50 -2.70
N MET A 61 -9.02 -3.42 -3.34
CA MET A 61 -7.95 -3.47 -4.34
C MET A 61 -6.80 -2.51 -4.02
N GLY A 62 -5.60 -3.05 -3.98
CA GLY A 62 -4.35 -2.31 -3.80
C GLY A 62 -3.37 -2.50 -4.95
N ALA A 63 -2.57 -1.48 -5.22
CA ALA A 63 -1.49 -1.57 -6.19
C ALA A 63 -0.17 -1.03 -5.62
N GLU A 64 0.92 -1.73 -5.90
CA GLU A 64 2.28 -1.25 -5.70
C GLU A 64 2.91 -0.98 -7.07
N PRO A 65 2.97 0.26 -7.55
CA PRO A 65 3.72 0.57 -8.75
C PRO A 65 5.23 0.54 -8.44
N VAL A 66 5.99 -0.10 -9.31
CA VAL A 66 7.45 -0.24 -9.20
C VAL A 66 8.09 0.32 -10.45
N ALA A 67 8.99 1.29 -10.26
CA ALA A 67 9.91 1.78 -11.27
C ALA A 67 11.29 1.88 -10.65
N PHE A 68 12.30 1.33 -11.31
CA PHE A 68 13.66 1.31 -10.78
C PHE A 68 14.35 2.65 -11.06
N PRO A 69 14.93 3.30 -10.04
CA PRO A 69 15.76 4.46 -10.25
C PRO A 69 16.97 4.12 -11.14
N GLN A 70 17.44 5.10 -11.92
CA GLN A 70 18.65 4.95 -12.71
C GLN A 70 19.87 4.81 -11.79
N GLU A 71 20.79 3.90 -12.09
CA GLU A 71 21.92 3.57 -11.19
C GLU A 71 22.84 4.78 -10.89
N ASP A 72 22.97 5.70 -11.83
CA ASP A 72 23.87 6.86 -11.76
C ASP A 72 23.25 8.07 -11.03
N THR A 73 21.94 8.29 -11.20
CA THR A 73 21.25 9.44 -10.61
C THR A 73 20.49 9.10 -9.33
N GLY A 74 20.11 7.83 -9.15
CA GLY A 74 19.17 7.43 -8.11
C GLY A 74 17.76 8.00 -8.32
N THR A 75 17.43 8.50 -9.52
CA THR A 75 16.11 9.06 -9.82
C THR A 75 15.35 8.18 -10.83
N VAL A 76 14.03 8.16 -10.73
CA VAL A 76 13.17 7.54 -11.75
C VAL A 76 13.16 8.42 -13.00
N SER A 77 13.26 7.81 -14.18
CA SER A 77 13.24 8.55 -15.44
C SER A 77 11.86 9.16 -15.70
N SER A 78 11.79 10.25 -16.48
CA SER A 78 10.49 10.85 -16.85
C SER A 78 9.63 9.91 -17.68
N GLU A 79 10.24 9.03 -18.48
CA GLU A 79 9.54 8.02 -19.28
C GLU A 79 8.91 6.95 -18.40
N ASP A 80 9.65 6.44 -17.40
CA ASP A 80 9.13 5.48 -16.44
C ASP A 80 8.03 6.10 -15.57
N ALA A 81 8.22 7.33 -15.10
CA ALA A 81 7.22 8.04 -14.31
C ALA A 81 5.94 8.27 -15.13
N GLU A 82 6.04 8.66 -16.40
CA GLU A 82 4.88 8.84 -17.28
C GLU A 82 4.17 7.51 -17.60
N SER A 83 4.93 6.43 -17.77
CA SER A 83 4.38 5.08 -17.92
C SER A 83 3.59 4.65 -16.67
N CYS A 84 4.18 4.86 -15.49
CA CYS A 84 3.53 4.62 -14.20
C CYS A 84 2.27 5.46 -14.04
N ARG A 85 2.33 6.75 -14.36
CA ARG A 85 1.20 7.68 -14.29
C ARG A 85 0.01 7.14 -15.11
N LYS A 86 0.22 6.84 -16.39
CA LYS A 86 -0.84 6.32 -17.27
C LYS A 86 -1.43 5.01 -16.76
N MET A 87 -0.59 4.13 -16.21
CA MET A 87 -1.05 2.89 -15.62
C MET A 87 -1.95 3.15 -14.41
N LEU A 88 -1.51 3.98 -13.47
CA LEU A 88 -2.27 4.33 -12.28
C LEU A 88 -3.57 5.06 -12.63
N GLU A 89 -3.56 6.03 -13.54
CA GLU A 89 -4.76 6.73 -14.01
C GLU A 89 -5.80 5.76 -14.60
N SER A 90 -5.35 4.76 -15.36
CA SER A 90 -6.25 3.74 -15.92
C SER A 90 -6.88 2.83 -14.85
N LEU A 91 -6.27 2.73 -13.67
CA LEU A 91 -6.69 1.88 -12.57
C LEU A 91 -7.39 2.66 -11.45
N ALA A 92 -7.15 3.97 -11.33
CA ALA A 92 -7.55 4.81 -10.21
C ALA A 92 -9.04 4.68 -9.81
N PRO A 93 -10.02 4.60 -10.73
CA PRO A 93 -11.43 4.43 -10.36
C PRO A 93 -11.74 3.12 -9.62
N ALA A 94 -10.81 2.17 -9.65
CA ALA A 94 -10.95 0.84 -9.07
C ALA A 94 -10.07 0.66 -7.82
N LEU A 95 -8.98 1.40 -7.68
CA LEU A 95 -8.02 1.22 -6.58
C LEU A 95 -8.52 1.86 -5.29
N ASP A 96 -8.50 1.10 -4.20
CA ASP A 96 -8.69 1.64 -2.85
C ASP A 96 -7.37 2.15 -2.27
N PHE A 97 -6.23 1.62 -2.74
CA PHE A 97 -4.90 1.87 -2.18
C PHE A 97 -3.77 1.86 -3.23
N VAL A 98 -2.80 2.77 -3.07
CA VAL A 98 -1.54 2.79 -3.85
C VAL A 98 -0.30 2.88 -2.95
N CYS A 99 0.74 2.08 -3.26
CA CYS A 99 1.96 1.94 -2.45
C CYS A 99 3.28 2.26 -3.19
N PRO A 100 3.52 3.48 -3.68
CA PRO A 100 4.79 3.76 -4.35
C PRO A 100 5.97 3.72 -3.37
N ASP A 101 7.20 3.53 -3.88
CA ASP A 101 8.39 3.95 -3.14
C ASP A 101 8.61 5.47 -3.26
N ALA A 102 9.51 6.01 -2.44
CA ALA A 102 9.79 7.44 -2.36
C ALA A 102 10.33 8.02 -3.68
N HIS A 103 11.17 7.29 -4.43
CA HIS A 103 11.75 7.78 -5.68
C HIS A 103 10.66 7.90 -6.76
N LEU A 104 9.78 6.90 -6.85
CA LEU A 104 8.65 6.95 -7.76
C LEU A 104 7.63 8.00 -7.32
N PHE A 105 7.38 8.13 -6.01
CA PHE A 105 6.51 9.18 -5.47
C PHE A 105 7.01 10.59 -5.80
N GLU A 106 8.31 10.84 -5.71
CA GLU A 106 8.91 12.13 -6.08
C GLU A 106 8.82 12.42 -7.58
N ALA A 107 8.88 11.38 -8.42
CA ALA A 107 8.80 11.50 -9.88
C ALA A 107 7.36 11.63 -10.41
N LEU A 108 6.37 11.19 -9.63
CA LEU A 108 4.95 11.27 -9.96
C LEU A 108 4.34 12.57 -9.39
N ASP A 109 3.41 13.19 -10.12
CA ASP A 109 2.65 14.33 -9.58
C ASP A 109 1.67 13.89 -8.50
N ARG A 110 1.49 14.73 -7.47
CA ARG A 110 0.62 14.40 -6.33
C ARG A 110 -0.82 14.07 -6.70
N GLU A 111 -1.28 14.61 -7.81
CA GLU A 111 -2.65 14.45 -8.31
C GLU A 111 -2.94 13.01 -8.77
N VAL A 112 -1.90 12.24 -9.16
CA VAL A 112 -2.04 10.90 -9.74
C VAL A 112 -2.57 9.87 -8.73
N TRP A 113 -2.23 10.01 -7.45
CA TRP A 113 -2.65 9.09 -6.40
C TRP A 113 -3.73 9.66 -5.46
N THR A 114 -4.06 10.95 -5.59
CA THR A 114 -5.29 11.54 -5.01
C THR A 114 -6.46 11.48 -5.97
N ALA A 115 -6.31 10.78 -7.10
CA ALA A 115 -7.35 10.61 -8.09
C ALA A 115 -8.63 10.02 -7.46
N GLU A 116 -9.77 10.47 -7.97
CA GLU A 116 -11.10 10.11 -7.47
C GLU A 116 -11.24 8.58 -7.35
N GLY A 117 -11.41 8.10 -6.11
CA GLY A 117 -11.54 6.67 -5.79
C GLY A 117 -10.46 6.11 -4.86
N THR A 118 -9.25 6.66 -4.87
CA THR A 118 -8.16 6.17 -4.00
C THR A 118 -8.38 6.63 -2.56
N ARG A 119 -8.57 5.68 -1.64
CA ARG A 119 -8.86 5.96 -0.23
C ARG A 119 -7.62 6.15 0.63
N CYS A 120 -6.46 5.68 0.18
CA CYS A 120 -5.22 5.79 0.93
C CYS A 120 -4.01 5.65 0.00
N ALA A 121 -2.92 6.34 0.32
CA ALA A 121 -1.60 6.05 -0.23
C ALA A 121 -0.58 5.82 0.90
N SER A 122 0.39 4.94 0.67
CA SER A 122 1.51 4.70 1.58
C SER A 122 2.81 4.75 0.80
N VAL A 123 3.60 5.80 1.03
CA VAL A 123 4.90 6.00 0.36
C VAL A 123 5.98 5.36 1.21
N ARG A 124 6.72 4.40 0.65
CA ARG A 124 7.79 3.70 1.38
C ARG A 124 9.15 4.31 1.09
N ASP A 125 9.97 4.43 2.13
CA ASP A 125 11.26 5.11 2.05
C ASP A 125 12.37 4.31 2.74
N GLY A 126 12.34 2.98 2.57
CA GLY A 126 13.34 2.06 3.11
C GLY A 126 13.59 2.25 4.60
N GLU A 127 14.83 2.58 4.96
CA GLU A 127 15.26 2.81 6.35
C GLU A 127 14.67 4.08 6.99
N ARG A 128 14.11 5.00 6.20
CA ARG A 128 13.42 6.20 6.67
C ARG A 128 11.95 5.92 7.05
N GLY A 129 11.45 4.73 6.74
CA GLY A 129 10.11 4.28 7.11
C GLY A 129 9.10 4.50 5.99
N SER A 130 7.94 5.05 6.32
CA SER A 130 6.92 5.37 5.33
C SER A 130 6.11 6.61 5.69
N VAL A 131 5.36 7.12 4.73
CA VAL A 131 4.41 8.22 4.93
C VAL A 131 3.05 7.79 4.42
N VAL A 132 2.05 7.86 5.30
CA VAL A 132 0.67 7.50 4.99
C VAL A 132 -0.16 8.76 4.72
N TYR A 133 -0.86 8.75 3.60
CA TYR A 133 -1.82 9.77 3.18
C TYR A 133 -3.22 9.15 3.23
N ALA A 134 -4.03 9.53 4.21
CA ALA A 134 -5.43 9.13 4.26
C ALA A 134 -6.25 9.92 3.22
N GLY A 135 -7.08 9.22 2.46
CA GLY A 135 -7.90 9.77 1.37
C GLY A 135 -9.18 10.45 1.82
N ASP A 136 -9.40 10.63 3.12
CA ASP A 136 -10.50 11.44 3.67
C ASP A 136 -10.25 12.96 3.57
N GLY A 137 -9.17 13.38 2.90
CA GLY A 137 -9.14 14.65 2.18
C GLY A 137 -8.85 15.89 3.02
N GLY A 138 -8.09 15.77 4.13
CA GLY A 138 -7.63 16.97 4.83
C GLY A 138 -6.65 16.81 5.99
N GLY A 139 -6.43 15.58 6.48
CA GLY A 139 -5.44 15.34 7.54
C GLY A 139 -4.00 15.55 7.05
N PRO A 140 -3.08 16.02 7.91
CA PRO A 140 -1.67 15.99 7.58
C PRO A 140 -1.22 14.53 7.37
N PRO A 141 -0.26 14.28 6.46
CA PRO A 141 0.30 12.95 6.29
C PRO A 141 0.90 12.44 7.61
N THR A 142 0.74 11.15 7.88
CA THR A 142 1.32 10.52 9.07
C THR A 142 2.67 9.93 8.70
N ALA A 143 3.73 10.36 9.37
CA ALA A 143 5.05 9.74 9.24
C ALA A 143 5.12 8.48 10.11
N LEU A 144 5.55 7.37 9.51
CA LEU A 144 5.67 6.06 10.14
C LEU A 144 7.15 5.70 10.22
N PRO A 145 7.74 5.67 11.44
CA PRO A 145 9.12 5.28 11.62
C PRO A 145 9.30 3.77 11.44
N VAL A 146 10.53 3.34 11.13
CA VAL A 146 10.86 1.91 10.99
C VAL A 146 10.77 1.15 12.32
N ALA A 147 10.47 -0.15 12.23
CA ALA A 147 10.67 -1.08 13.34
C ALA A 147 12.18 -1.35 13.54
N THR A 148 12.63 -1.52 14.77
CA THR A 148 14.04 -1.84 15.04
C THR A 148 14.34 -3.25 14.56
N LEU A 149 15.38 -3.42 13.74
CA LEU A 149 15.83 -4.74 13.27
C LEU A 149 16.48 -5.53 14.41
N ARG A 150 16.23 -6.85 14.45
CA ARG A 150 16.82 -7.79 15.41
C ARG A 150 18.00 -8.58 14.83
N THR A 151 18.69 -8.01 13.86
CA THR A 151 19.96 -8.54 13.35
C THR A 151 21.12 -8.16 14.27
N PRO A 152 22.25 -8.91 14.27
CA PRO A 152 23.36 -8.66 15.19
C PRO A 152 23.98 -7.25 15.13
N ASP A 153 23.92 -6.60 13.97
CA ASP A 153 24.46 -5.26 13.71
C ASP A 153 23.39 -4.20 13.48
N GLY A 154 22.10 -4.55 13.62
CA GLY A 154 20.98 -3.67 13.35
C GLY A 154 20.79 -3.33 11.87
N ARG A 155 21.45 -4.03 10.94
CA ARG A 155 21.32 -3.82 9.49
C ARG A 155 20.48 -4.92 8.83
N PRO A 156 19.84 -4.66 7.67
CA PRO A 156 19.15 -5.70 6.92
C PRO A 156 20.11 -6.85 6.56
N THR A 157 19.69 -8.09 6.79
CA THR A 157 20.36 -9.28 6.27
C THR A 157 20.10 -9.41 4.76
N ASN A 158 18.86 -9.23 4.33
CA ASN A 158 18.48 -9.14 2.92
C ASN A 158 17.23 -8.26 2.75
N PRO A 159 17.32 -7.06 2.16
CA PRO A 159 16.15 -6.18 1.99
C PRO A 159 15.23 -6.59 0.83
N THR A 160 15.63 -7.57 0.01
CA THR A 160 14.89 -7.96 -1.20
C THR A 160 13.49 -8.44 -0.84
N GLY A 161 12.48 -7.81 -1.43
CA GLY A 161 11.07 -8.14 -1.21
C GLY A 161 10.45 -7.56 0.07
N ALA A 162 11.21 -6.82 0.90
CA ALA A 162 10.67 -6.18 2.10
C ALA A 162 9.59 -5.13 1.75
N GLY A 163 9.78 -4.40 0.65
CA GLY A 163 8.75 -3.53 0.10
C GLY A 163 7.49 -4.31 -0.25
N ASN A 164 7.60 -5.35 -1.08
CA ASN A 164 6.48 -6.17 -1.53
C ASN A 164 5.71 -6.79 -0.34
N ALA A 165 6.44 -7.20 0.70
CA ALA A 165 5.83 -7.73 1.92
C ALA A 165 5.10 -6.64 2.71
N TYR A 166 5.67 -5.43 2.79
CA TYR A 166 4.99 -4.26 3.37
C TYR A 166 3.67 -3.98 2.64
N SER A 167 3.70 -3.82 1.32
CA SER A 167 2.52 -3.40 0.53
C SER A 167 1.40 -4.42 0.62
N ALA A 168 1.74 -5.71 0.53
CA ALA A 168 0.79 -6.81 0.70
C ALA A 168 0.18 -6.84 2.10
N ALA A 169 0.99 -6.68 3.15
CA ALA A 169 0.50 -6.63 4.54
C ALA A 169 -0.40 -5.42 4.79
N PHE A 170 -0.04 -4.26 4.22
CA PHE A 170 -0.82 -3.04 4.33
C PHE A 170 -2.19 -3.19 3.67
N ALA A 171 -2.22 -3.67 2.42
CA ALA A 171 -3.46 -3.93 1.69
C ALA A 171 -4.34 -4.96 2.41
N ALA A 172 -3.75 -6.03 2.94
CA ALA A 172 -4.48 -7.04 3.71
C ALA A 172 -5.13 -6.45 4.97
N CYS A 173 -4.41 -5.61 5.73
CA CYS A 173 -4.94 -4.97 6.93
C CYS A 173 -6.06 -3.97 6.59
N LEU A 174 -5.87 -3.13 5.57
CA LEU A 174 -6.89 -2.19 5.12
C LEU A 174 -8.16 -2.90 4.63
N GLY A 175 -8.00 -3.97 3.85
CA GLY A 175 -9.13 -4.80 3.42
C GLY A 175 -9.87 -5.44 4.59
N ALA A 176 -9.18 -5.76 5.67
CA ALA A 176 -9.77 -6.23 6.93
C ALA A 176 -10.42 -5.12 7.78
N GLY A 177 -10.43 -3.86 7.32
CA GLY A 177 -11.05 -2.73 8.01
C GLY A 177 -10.19 -2.09 9.10
N VAL A 178 -8.90 -2.42 9.17
CA VAL A 178 -7.95 -1.79 10.08
C VAL A 178 -7.68 -0.34 9.62
N SER A 179 -7.42 0.57 10.56
CA SER A 179 -7.08 1.95 10.21
C SER A 179 -5.77 2.03 9.41
N ALA A 180 -5.59 3.07 8.59
CA ALA A 180 -4.39 3.22 7.78
C ALA A 180 -3.10 3.31 8.64
N THR A 181 -3.15 3.98 9.79
CA THR A 181 -1.98 4.06 10.68
C THR A 181 -1.65 2.70 11.29
N GLU A 182 -2.64 1.96 11.81
CA GLU A 182 -2.41 0.62 12.39
C GLU A 182 -1.94 -0.38 11.33
N ALA A 183 -2.55 -0.34 10.13
CA ALA A 183 -2.13 -1.15 8.99
C ALA A 183 -0.66 -0.87 8.64
N ALA A 184 -0.22 0.40 8.68
CA ALA A 184 1.16 0.76 8.37
C ALA A 184 2.14 0.32 9.45
N CYS A 185 1.73 0.32 10.73
CA CYS A 185 2.53 -0.25 11.81
C CYS A 185 2.79 -1.75 11.58
N VAL A 186 1.74 -2.51 11.22
CA VAL A 186 1.87 -3.94 10.90
C VAL A 186 2.73 -4.15 9.66
N ALA A 187 2.46 -3.42 8.58
CA ALA A 187 3.20 -3.51 7.33
C ALA A 187 4.69 -3.19 7.50
N THR A 188 5.01 -2.15 8.29
CA THR A 188 6.39 -1.78 8.64
C THR A 188 7.09 -2.92 9.37
N ALA A 189 6.41 -3.55 10.33
CA ALA A 189 6.95 -4.68 11.06
C ALA A 189 7.15 -5.91 10.17
N VAL A 190 6.25 -6.18 9.24
CA VAL A 190 6.39 -7.26 8.24
C VAL A 190 7.61 -7.02 7.36
N GLY A 191 7.77 -5.81 6.81
CA GLY A 191 8.94 -5.45 6.00
C GLY A 191 10.26 -5.59 6.77
N ALA A 192 10.28 -5.13 8.03
CA ALA A 192 11.44 -5.29 8.91
C ALA A 192 11.79 -6.76 9.18
N VAL A 193 10.78 -7.61 9.41
CA VAL A 193 11.00 -9.05 9.59
C VAL A 193 11.54 -9.69 8.32
N VAL A 194 11.04 -9.33 7.13
CA VAL A 194 11.65 -9.82 5.89
C VAL A 194 13.13 -9.42 5.79
N CYS A 195 13.47 -8.19 6.15
CA CYS A 195 14.87 -7.74 6.21
C CYS A 195 15.76 -8.52 7.19
N GLU A 196 15.20 -9.15 8.23
CA GLU A 196 15.93 -9.91 9.26
C GLU A 196 16.36 -11.31 8.79
N HIS A 197 15.84 -11.80 7.66
CA HIS A 197 16.10 -13.14 7.15
C HIS A 197 16.84 -13.12 5.81
N GLU A 198 17.72 -14.09 5.57
CA GLU A 198 18.43 -14.25 4.28
C GLU A 198 17.48 -14.61 3.13
N HIS A 199 16.42 -15.34 3.45
CA HIS A 199 15.32 -15.73 2.58
C HIS A 199 13.99 -15.30 3.18
N LEU A 200 12.86 -15.67 2.56
CA LEU A 200 11.55 -15.42 3.18
C LEU A 200 11.48 -16.03 4.59
N PRO A 201 10.91 -15.31 5.58
CA PRO A 201 10.72 -15.85 6.91
C PRO A 201 9.93 -17.17 6.87
N PRO A 202 10.20 -18.12 7.77
CA PRO A 202 9.49 -19.41 7.79
C PRO A 202 8.02 -19.32 8.26
N TRP A 203 7.49 -18.10 8.48
CA TRP A 203 6.13 -17.79 8.94
C TRP A 203 5.64 -18.66 10.11
N SER A 204 6.49 -18.86 11.10
CA SER A 204 6.14 -19.56 12.34
C SER A 204 5.42 -18.64 13.33
N TRP A 205 4.84 -19.20 14.39
CA TRP A 205 4.26 -18.40 15.48
C TRP A 205 5.27 -17.42 16.10
N GLY A 206 6.55 -17.79 16.18
CA GLY A 206 7.60 -16.88 16.65
C GLY A 206 7.84 -15.70 15.71
N VAL A 207 7.72 -15.92 14.39
CA VAL A 207 7.80 -14.85 13.37
C VAL A 207 6.59 -13.92 13.48
N LEU A 208 5.38 -14.48 13.65
CA LEU A 208 4.16 -13.68 13.84
C LEU A 208 4.21 -12.85 15.12
N GLU A 209 4.71 -13.43 16.21
CA GLU A 209 4.94 -12.71 17.47
C GLU A 209 5.97 -11.59 17.29
N ARG A 210 7.02 -11.83 16.50
CA ARG A 210 8.00 -10.80 16.15
C ARG A 210 7.36 -9.65 15.36
N VAL A 211 6.46 -9.94 14.42
CA VAL A 211 5.68 -8.93 13.68
C VAL A 211 4.80 -8.13 14.65
N ARG A 212 4.05 -8.80 15.53
CA ARG A 212 3.20 -8.15 16.55
C ARG A 212 4.00 -7.16 17.40
N LEU A 213 5.12 -7.61 17.97
CA LEU A 213 6.01 -6.77 18.77
C LEU A 213 6.59 -5.59 17.97
N GLY A 214 6.93 -5.81 16.70
CA GLY A 214 7.38 -4.74 15.81
C GLY A 214 6.30 -3.70 15.52
N ALA A 215 5.05 -4.14 15.35
CA ALA A 215 3.93 -3.24 15.10
C ALA A 215 3.61 -2.38 16.33
N GLU A 216 3.64 -2.97 17.52
CA GLU A 216 3.50 -2.25 18.80
C GLU A 216 4.60 -1.20 18.99
N GLU A 217 5.85 -1.58 18.68
CA GLU A 217 6.99 -0.66 18.73
C GLU A 217 6.79 0.54 17.79
N VAL A 218 6.39 0.29 16.53
CA VAL A 218 6.13 1.35 15.55
C VAL A 218 5.00 2.24 16.01
N GLY A 219 3.89 1.68 16.50
CA GLY A 219 2.76 2.43 17.05
C GLY A 219 3.17 3.39 18.16
N LEU A 220 3.96 2.92 19.13
CA LEU A 220 4.48 3.76 20.21
C LEU A 220 5.35 4.92 19.70
N LYS A 221 6.18 4.67 18.66
CA LYS A 221 7.00 5.72 18.05
C LYS A 221 6.13 6.76 17.32
N VAL A 222 5.09 6.33 16.61
CA VAL A 222 4.13 7.23 15.94
C VAL A 222 3.46 8.14 16.95
N GLU A 223 2.93 7.59 18.04
CA GLU A 223 2.31 8.39 19.09
C GLU A 223 3.29 9.41 19.71
N ALA A 224 4.56 9.01 19.90
CA ALA A 224 5.58 9.91 20.42
C ALA A 224 5.84 11.08 19.46
N LEU A 225 5.92 10.83 18.16
CA LEU A 225 6.07 11.87 17.13
C LEU A 225 4.86 12.79 17.09
N SER A 226 3.63 12.25 17.15
CA SER A 226 2.40 13.05 17.18
C SER A 226 2.35 13.97 18.41
N ARG A 227 2.78 13.50 19.58
CA ARG A 227 2.88 14.33 20.79
C ARG A 227 3.92 15.44 20.65
N GLN A 228 5.06 15.18 20.02
CA GLN A 228 6.08 16.20 19.78
C GLN A 228 5.58 17.27 18.81
N ALA A 229 4.89 16.87 17.73
CA ALA A 229 4.31 17.79 16.75
C ALA A 229 3.21 18.68 17.34
N ALA A 230 2.45 18.20 18.34
CA ALA A 230 1.41 18.98 19.00
C ALA A 230 1.94 20.08 19.95
N VAL A 231 3.22 20.04 20.31
CA VAL A 231 3.86 20.99 21.24
C VAL A 231 4.74 22.01 20.50
N ALA A 232 5.08 21.76 19.24
CA ALA A 232 5.88 22.64 18.38
C ALA A 232 5.05 23.76 17.77
#